data_AF-A0A8X6MLN2-F1
#
_entry.id   AF-A0A8X6MLN2-F1
#
_cell.length_a   1.000
_cell.length_b   1.000
_cell.length_c   1.000
_cell.angle_alpha   90.00
_cell.angle_beta   90.00
_cell.angle_gamma   90.00
#
_symmetry.space_group_name_H-M   'P 1'
#
loop_
_entity.id
_entity.type
_entity.pdbx_description
1 polymer ?
#
loop_
_entity_poly.entity_id
_entity_poly.type
_entity_poly.pdbx_seq_one_letter_code
_entity_poly.pdbx_strand_id
1 'polypeptide(L)' 'MLTLFKPFMSEVLRRILYFHSSTEELLNYFPPAVIPTKYGGTLSDYYMADWLKKANEQHEGFTVKGQKNIFL' A
#
# COMPACT_ATOMS: atom_id res chain seq x y z
N MET A 1 14.21 10.47 -7.57
CA MET A 1 14.14 8.99 -7.68
C MET A 1 13.04 8.52 -8.62
N LEU A 2 11.78 8.93 -8.46
CA LEU A 2 10.65 8.46 -9.30
C LEU A 2 10.77 8.79 -10.81
N THR A 3 11.45 9.88 -11.16
CA THR A 3 11.71 10.27 -12.56
C THR A 3 12.54 9.25 -13.34
N LEU A 4 13.37 8.45 -12.68
CA LEU A 4 14.19 7.41 -13.30
C LEU A 4 13.37 6.17 -13.69
N PHE A 5 12.27 5.89 -12.99
CA PHE A 5 11.39 4.75 -13.26
C PHE A 5 10.32 5.06 -14.31
N LYS A 6 9.99 6.35 -14.49
CA LYS A 6 9.00 6.84 -15.43
C LYS A 6 9.12 6.25 -16.85
N PRO A 7 10.31 6.17 -17.50
CA PRO A 7 10.43 5.60 -18.84
C PRO A 7 10.01 4.12 -18.93
N PHE A 8 10.13 3.34 -17.86
CA PHE A 8 9.79 1.91 -17.84
C PHE A 8 8.32 1.62 -17.50
N MET A 9 7.53 2.66 -17.17
CA MET A 9 6.11 2.49 -16.87
C MET A 9 5.27 2.40 -18.13
N SER A 10 4.40 1.38 -18.19
CA SER A 10 3.37 1.26 -19.22
C SER A 10 2.41 2.45 -19.19
N GLU A 11 1.71 2.69 -20.31
CA GLU A 11 0.76 3.79 -20.40
C GLU A 11 -0.38 3.67 -19.38
N VAL A 12 -0.84 2.44 -19.14
CA VAL A 12 -1.86 2.15 -18.11
C VAL A 12 -1.37 2.58 -16.73
N LEU A 13 -0.15 2.18 -16.34
CA LEU A 13 0.42 2.55 -15.04
C LEU A 13 0.54 4.06 -14.87
N ARG A 14 0.96 4.77 -15.93
CA ARG A 14 1.07 6.24 -15.89
C ARG A 14 -0.27 6.96 -15.68
N ARG A 15 -1.39 6.34 -16.06
CA ARG A 15 -2.74 6.90 -15.90
C ARG A 15 -3.33 6.67 -14.51
N ILE A 16 -2.94 5.59 -13.84
CA ILE A 16 -3.50 5.20 -12.53
C ILE A 16 -2.60 5.57 -11.34
N LEU A 17 -1.33 5.89 -11.59
CA LEU A 17 -0.37 6.24 -10.55
C LEU A 17 -0.37 7.76 -10.30
N TYR A 18 -0.81 8.14 -9.10
CA TYR A 18 -0.86 9.53 -8.65
C TYR A 18 0.24 9.78 -7.60
N PHE A 19 0.93 10.91 -7.74
CA PHE A 19 1.97 11.33 -6.80
C PHE A 19 1.48 12.57 -6.07
N HIS A 20 1.29 12.41 -4.77
CA HIS A 20 0.84 13.48 -3.88
C HIS A 20 2.04 14.13 -3.19
N SER A 21 1.96 15.45 -3.01
CA SER A 21 3.01 16.22 -2.33
C SER A 21 2.95 16.05 -0.82
N SER A 22 1.76 15.77 -0.29
CA SER A 22 1.50 15.53 1.13
C SER A 22 0.42 14.47 1.33
N THR A 23 0.32 13.93 2.54
CA THR A 23 -0.64 12.87 2.88
C THR A 23 -2.07 13.38 2.98
N GLU A 24 -2.25 14.67 3.28
CA GLU A 24 -3.55 15.32 3.40
C GLU A 24 -4.28 15.37 2.06
N GLU A 25 -3.54 15.42 0.94
CA GLU A 25 -4.12 15.37 -0.41
C GLU A 25 -4.95 14.10 -0.66
N LEU A 26 -4.70 13.00 0.08
CA LEU A 26 -5.48 11.76 -0.03
C LEU A 26 -6.96 11.95 0.29
N LEU A 27 -7.29 12.92 1.15
CA LEU A 27 -8.68 13.22 1.53
C LEU A 27 -9.49 13.84 0.38
N ASN A 28 -8.83 14.32 -0.67
CA ASN A 28 -9.52 14.77 -1.90
C ASN A 28 -10.05 13.60 -2.74
N TYR A 29 -9.54 12.38 -2.51
CA TYR A 29 -9.84 11.19 -3.31
C TYR A 29 -10.55 10.10 -2.50
N PHE A 30 -10.29 10.03 -1.20
CA PHE A 30 -10.83 9.01 -0.31
C PHE A 30 -11.55 9.65 0.89
N PRO A 31 -12.66 9.06 1.36
CA PRO A 31 -13.33 9.54 2.56
C PRO A 31 -12.42 9.40 3.79
N PRO A 32 -12.45 10.33 4.76
CA PRO A 32 -11.59 10.26 5.95
C PRO A 32 -11.69 8.94 6.73
N ALA A 33 -12.87 8.31 6.72
CA ALA A 33 -13.17 7.06 7.43
C ALA A 33 -12.32 5.86 6.99
N VAL A 34 -11.73 5.88 5.79
CA VAL A 34 -10.88 4.77 5.31
C VAL A 34 -9.39 5.07 5.39
N ILE A 35 -9.01 6.29 5.80
CA ILE A 35 -7.63 6.74 5.88
C ILE A 35 -7.18 6.71 7.35
N PRO A 36 -6.00 6.15 7.66
CA PRO A 36 -5.43 6.21 9.00
C PRO A 36 -5.33 7.62 9.59
N THR A 37 -5.53 7.76 10.89
CA THR A 37 -5.41 9.05 11.60
C THR A 37 -4.06 9.73 11.38
N LYS A 38 -2.96 8.97 11.32
CA LYS A 38 -1.61 9.49 11.03
C LYS A 38 -1.44 10.12 9.63
N TYR A 39 -2.40 9.91 8.73
CA TYR A 39 -2.42 10.47 7.38
C TYR A 39 -3.60 11.44 7.18
N GLY A 40 -4.19 11.93 8.28
CA GLY A 40 -5.27 12.93 8.25
C GLY A 40 -6.69 12.36 8.18
N GLY A 41 -6.87 11.04 8.20
CA GLY A 41 -8.20 10.43 8.26
C GLY A 41 -8.71 10.17 9.68
N THR A 42 -9.70 9.29 9.80
CA THR A 42 -10.33 8.93 11.09
C THR A 42 -10.21 7.45 11.43
N LEU A 43 -9.55 6.64 10.59
CA LEU A 43 -9.37 5.21 10.84
C LEU A 43 -8.29 4.98 11.90
N SER A 44 -8.69 4.51 13.08
CA SER A 44 -7.77 4.21 14.19
C SER A 44 -7.36 2.73 14.24
N ASP A 45 -8.26 1.82 13.86
CA ASP A 45 -8.05 0.38 13.92
C ASP A 45 -7.81 -0.20 12.52
N TYR A 46 -6.60 0.01 12.01
CA TYR A 46 -6.16 -0.49 10.69
C TYR A 46 -4.99 -1.45 10.79
N TYR A 47 -4.59 -1.83 12.01
CA TYR A 47 -3.45 -2.73 12.21
C TYR A 47 -3.87 -4.18 11.98
N MET A 48 -3.54 -4.69 10.80
CA MET A 48 -3.97 -6.01 10.34
C MET A 48 -2.98 -7.13 10.74
N ALA A 49 -2.44 -7.12 11.96
CA ALA A 49 -1.42 -8.08 12.39
C ALA A 49 -1.85 -9.54 12.21
N ASP A 50 -3.07 -9.88 12.61
CA ASP A 50 -3.58 -11.26 12.49
C ASP A 50 -3.71 -11.70 11.03
N TRP A 51 -4.15 -10.79 10.15
CA TRP A 51 -4.20 -11.07 8.71
C TRP A 51 -2.79 -11.22 8.13
N LEU A 52 -1.87 -10.33 8.49
CA LEU A 52 -0.47 -10.37 8.05
C LEU A 52 0.21 -11.68 8.48
N LYS A 53 -0.04 -12.14 9.71
CA LYS A 53 0.46 -13.42 10.21
C LYS A 53 -0.09 -14.60 9.40
N LYS A 54 -1.41 -14.64 9.15
CA LYS A 54 -2.04 -15.68 8.31
C LYS A 54 -1.51 -15.68 6.88
N ALA A 55 -1.37 -14.49 6.28
CA ALA A 55 -0.79 -14.36 4.95
C ALA A 55 0.66 -14.85 4.91
N ASN A 56 1.43 -14.57 5.97
CA ASN A 56 2.80 -15.06 6.12
C ASN A 56 2.88 -16.58 6.32
N GLU A 57 1.92 -17.20 7.00
CA GLU A 57 1.85 -18.66 7.13
C GLU A 57 1.56 -19.34 5.78
N GLN A 58 0.81 -18.67 4.90
CA GLN A 58 0.46 -19.16 3.57
C GLN A 58 1.49 -18.84 2.47
N HIS A 59 2.67 -18.33 2.84
CA HIS A 59 3.69 -17.88 1.88
C HIS A 59 4.12 -18.95 0.87
N GLU A 60 4.07 -20.24 1.26
CA GLU A 60 4.42 -21.38 0.41
C GLU A 60 3.41 -21.63 -0.72
N GLY A 61 2.17 -21.15 -0.59
CA GLY A 61 1.11 -21.30 -1.60
C GLY A 61 1.23 -20.33 -2.79
N PHE A 62 2.16 -19.38 -2.74
CA PHE A 62 2.39 -18.42 -3.82
C PHE A 62 3.44 -18.94 -4.81
N THR A 63 3.17 -18.78 -6.10
CA THR A 63 3.88 -19.41 -7.23
C THR A 63 5.37 -19.06 -7.35
N VAL A 64 5.86 -18.10 -6.57
CA VAL A 64 7.26 -17.63 -6.57
C VAL A 64 7.87 -17.88 -5.19
N LYS A 65 7.97 -19.16 -4.77
CA LYS A 65 8.68 -19.62 -3.55
C LYS A 65 8.77 -18.53 -2.47
N GLY A 66 7.61 -18.08 -2.00
CA GLY A 66 7.53 -16.89 -1.16
C GLY A 66 8.50 -17.04 0.01
N GLN A 67 9.33 -16.06 0.30
CA GLN A 67 10.13 -16.11 1.52
C GLN A 67 9.23 -15.72 2.69
N LYS A 68 9.31 -16.48 3.79
CA LYS A 68 8.63 -16.11 5.03
C LYS A 68 9.11 -14.73 5.49
N ASN A 69 8.17 -13.84 5.78
CA ASN A 69 8.46 -12.59 6.45
C ASN A 69 8.87 -12.88 7.90
N ILE A 70 10.13 -12.59 8.24
CA ILE A 70 10.71 -12.81 9.57
C ILE A 70 10.49 -11.64 10.54
N PHE A 71 9.89 -10.54 10.06
CA PHE A 71 9.64 -9.32 10.82
C PHE A 71 8.21 -9.26 11.40
N LEU A 72 7.43 -10.33 11.26
CA LEU A 72 6.07 -10.51 11.76
C LEU A 72 6.00 -11.66 12.78
#